data_AF-A0A090N6S0-F1
#
_entry.id   AF-A0A090N6S0-F1
#
_cell.length_a   1.000
_cell.length_b   1.000
_cell.length_c   1.000
_cell.angle_alpha   90.00
_cell.angle_beta   90.00
_cell.angle_gamma   90.00
#
_symmetry.space_group_name_H-M   'P 1'
#
loop_
_entity.id
_entity.type
_entity.pdbx_description
1 polymer ?
#
loop_
_entity_poly.entity_id
_entity_poly.type
_entity_poly.pdbx_seq_one_letter_code
_entity_poly.pdbx_strand_id
1 'polypeptide(L)'
;MSKPIVHLYTICWDEADMLGFFFRHYDSWVDRYVIYDDGSTDGSLDILRAHPKVEVRSFARVDPDSFVLSHTIMQDGVWKESRGQADWVIITAIDEHLWIPGQSMESYLSAQQEQGVTLMPALGFDMISQTMPPDEGLLIDQIRQGQPSVPYSKLSIFDPNALKETNFAKGRHAAQPAGKLVLPECDELLLWHFKRLGFERTMAREKFQGARLGRVDIANAWGFQYLWSAEKFASEWEKFRRDSICLNPRSLRSARPKAKKLWWNSYRTAVRVKARWSWLGKILRAVLPTR
;
A
#
# COMPACT_ATOMS: atom_id res chain seq x y z
N MET A 1 11.61 -0.22 -24.29
CA MET A 1 11.02 -0.85 -23.08
C MET A 1 9.53 -1.02 -23.34
N SER A 2 8.93 -2.22 -23.34
CA SER A 2 7.47 -2.31 -23.23
C SER A 2 7.05 -1.80 -21.84
N LYS A 3 5.87 -1.19 -21.73
CA LYS A 3 5.28 -0.82 -20.43
C LYS A 3 5.18 -2.09 -19.56
N PRO A 4 5.62 -2.06 -18.28
CA PRO A 4 5.46 -3.19 -17.37
C PRO A 4 3.99 -3.53 -17.14
N ILE A 5 3.66 -4.82 -17.10
CA ILE A 5 2.32 -5.33 -16.77
C ILE A 5 2.18 -5.41 -15.26
N VAL A 6 1.13 -4.78 -14.73
CA VAL A 6 0.90 -4.65 -13.29
C VAL A 6 -0.45 -5.27 -12.90
N HIS A 7 -0.42 -6.24 -12.00
CA HIS A 7 -1.62 -6.80 -11.37
C HIS A 7 -1.75 -6.32 -9.93
N LEU A 8 -2.97 -5.96 -9.51
CA LEU A 8 -3.27 -5.55 -8.14
C LEU A 8 -4.26 -6.51 -7.50
N TYR A 9 -3.95 -6.93 -6.27
CA TYR A 9 -4.84 -7.72 -5.43
C TYR A 9 -5.18 -6.95 -4.15
N THR A 10 -6.47 -6.94 -3.80
CA THR A 10 -6.96 -6.37 -2.54
C THR A 10 -8.23 -7.09 -2.08
N ILE A 11 -8.58 -6.89 -0.81
CA ILE A 11 -9.89 -7.21 -0.26
C ILE A 11 -10.79 -5.97 -0.33
N CYS A 12 -12.10 -6.17 -0.42
CA CYS A 12 -13.11 -5.13 -0.36
C CYS A 12 -14.19 -5.52 0.66
N TRP A 13 -14.59 -4.56 1.49
CA TRP A 13 -15.82 -4.68 2.27
C TRP A 13 -16.38 -3.29 2.58
N ASP A 14 -17.56 -3.02 2.00
CA ASP A 14 -18.29 -1.77 2.13
C ASP A 14 -17.38 -0.55 1.92
N GLU A 15 -16.81 -0.40 0.73
CA GLU A 15 -15.88 0.67 0.33
C GLU A 15 -16.43 1.52 -0.83
N ALA A 16 -17.75 1.61 -1.01
CA ALA A 16 -18.35 2.29 -2.17
C ALA A 16 -17.91 3.77 -2.25
N ASP A 17 -17.72 4.42 -1.10
CA ASP A 17 -17.26 5.80 -0.98
C ASP A 17 -15.73 5.99 -1.16
N MET A 18 -14.96 4.91 -1.26
CA MET A 18 -13.51 4.94 -1.47
C MET A 18 -13.09 4.43 -2.86
N LEU A 19 -13.88 3.54 -3.47
CA LEU A 19 -13.55 2.90 -4.75
C LEU A 19 -13.30 3.92 -5.88
N GLY A 20 -14.04 5.03 -5.91
CA GLY A 20 -13.81 6.10 -6.88
C GLY A 20 -12.39 6.69 -6.80
N PHE A 21 -11.92 6.99 -5.59
CA PHE A 21 -10.55 7.46 -5.37
C PHE A 21 -9.51 6.40 -5.71
N PHE A 22 -9.78 5.14 -5.34
CA PHE A 22 -8.89 4.02 -5.58
C PHE A 22 -8.64 3.82 -7.08
N PHE A 23 -9.69 3.74 -7.90
CA PHE A 23 -9.54 3.57 -9.35
C PHE A 23 -8.86 4.77 -10.02
N ARG A 24 -9.24 6.01 -9.68
CA ARG A 24 -8.56 7.20 -10.20
C ARG A 24 -7.05 7.20 -9.90
N HIS A 25 -6.64 6.60 -8.78
CA HIS A 25 -5.25 6.52 -8.37
C HIS A 25 -4.44 5.45 -9.13
N TYR A 26 -5.06 4.30 -9.43
CA TYR A 26 -4.36 3.14 -9.99
C TYR A 26 -4.56 2.94 -11.50
N ASP A 27 -5.65 3.43 -12.10
CA ASP A 27 -6.07 3.05 -13.46
C ASP A 27 -5.08 3.39 -14.57
N SER A 28 -4.28 4.44 -14.38
CA SER A 28 -3.30 4.84 -15.40
C SER A 28 -2.15 3.83 -15.53
N TRP A 29 -1.88 3.03 -14.49
CA TRP A 29 -0.67 2.18 -14.44
C TRP A 29 -0.91 0.75 -13.92
N VAL A 30 -2.16 0.39 -13.56
CA VAL A 30 -2.57 -0.99 -13.27
C VAL A 30 -3.36 -1.56 -14.44
N ASP A 31 -3.02 -2.79 -14.84
CA ASP A 31 -3.60 -3.46 -16.00
C ASP A 31 -4.73 -4.42 -15.61
N ARG A 32 -4.66 -5.02 -14.41
CA ARG A 32 -5.67 -5.93 -13.89
C ARG A 32 -5.83 -5.80 -12.38
N TYR A 33 -7.08 -5.81 -11.92
CA TYR A 33 -7.43 -5.91 -10.52
C TYR A 33 -8.10 -7.25 -10.23
N VAL A 34 -7.73 -7.89 -9.13
CA VAL A 34 -8.47 -9.02 -8.56
C VAL A 34 -8.89 -8.62 -7.15
N ILE A 35 -10.19 -8.40 -6.97
CA ILE A 35 -10.76 -7.83 -5.75
C ILE A 35 -11.60 -8.91 -5.05
N TYR A 36 -11.20 -9.26 -3.84
CA TYR A 36 -11.90 -10.23 -2.99
C TYR A 36 -12.93 -9.51 -2.13
N ASP A 37 -14.20 -9.62 -2.48
CA ASP A 37 -15.30 -9.04 -1.71
C ASP A 37 -15.67 -9.92 -0.51
N ASP A 38 -15.71 -9.34 0.70
CA ASP A 38 -16.08 -10.00 1.95
C ASP A 38 -17.56 -9.71 2.32
N GLY A 39 -18.44 -9.72 1.31
CA GLY A 39 -19.89 -9.60 1.48
C GLY A 39 -20.36 -8.16 1.61
N SER A 40 -19.96 -7.28 0.69
CA SER A 40 -20.39 -5.87 0.70
C SER A 40 -21.89 -5.73 0.41
N THR A 41 -22.50 -4.70 1.02
CA THR A 41 -23.92 -4.37 0.96
C THR A 41 -24.20 -2.90 0.65
N ASP A 42 -23.15 -2.08 0.48
CA ASP A 42 -23.23 -0.62 0.30
C ASP A 42 -23.19 -0.15 -1.17
N GLY A 43 -23.28 -1.07 -2.12
CA GLY A 43 -23.12 -0.78 -3.56
C GLY A 43 -21.69 -0.98 -4.10
N SER A 44 -20.72 -1.36 -3.26
CA SER A 44 -19.34 -1.66 -3.70
C SER A 44 -19.32 -2.67 -4.85
N LEU A 45 -20.10 -3.75 -4.75
CA LEU A 45 -20.14 -4.79 -5.77
C LEU A 45 -20.56 -4.29 -7.16
N ASP A 46 -21.47 -3.31 -7.23
CA ASP A 46 -21.92 -2.75 -8.50
C ASP A 46 -20.83 -1.91 -9.15
N ILE A 47 -20.14 -1.08 -8.34
CA ILE A 47 -18.98 -0.29 -8.79
C ILE A 47 -17.87 -1.22 -9.29
N LEU A 48 -17.55 -2.27 -8.52
CA LEU A 48 -16.51 -3.24 -8.87
C LEU A 48 -16.84 -3.97 -10.19
N ARG A 49 -18.07 -4.45 -10.36
CA ARG A 49 -18.51 -5.20 -11.56
C ARG A 49 -18.59 -4.33 -12.80
N ALA A 50 -18.84 -3.02 -12.64
CA ALA A 50 -18.87 -2.09 -13.77
C ALA A 50 -17.46 -1.75 -14.30
N HIS A 51 -16.40 -2.01 -13.54
CA HIS A 51 -15.05 -1.61 -13.90
C HIS A 51 -14.37 -2.63 -14.84
N PRO A 52 -13.93 -2.24 -16.05
CA PRO A 52 -13.52 -3.19 -17.10
C PRO A 52 -12.23 -3.96 -16.79
N LYS A 53 -11.40 -3.45 -15.87
CA LYS A 53 -10.15 -4.10 -15.43
C LYS A 53 -10.31 -4.98 -14.19
N VAL A 54 -11.51 -5.06 -13.61
CA VAL A 54 -11.75 -5.73 -12.32
C VAL A 54 -12.31 -7.12 -12.52
N GLU A 55 -11.67 -8.09 -11.87
CA GLU A 55 -12.23 -9.39 -11.58
C GLU A 55 -12.66 -9.42 -10.11
N VAL A 56 -13.96 -9.62 -9.85
CA VAL A 56 -14.50 -9.75 -8.50
C VAL A 56 -14.53 -11.22 -8.10
N ARG A 57 -13.99 -11.53 -6.93
CA ARG A 57 -14.05 -12.86 -6.30
C ARG A 57 -14.62 -12.74 -4.90
N SER A 58 -15.15 -13.83 -4.36
CA SER A 58 -15.56 -13.87 -2.95
C SER A 58 -14.35 -14.12 -2.06
N PHE A 59 -14.24 -13.36 -0.97
CA PHE A 59 -13.27 -13.63 0.09
C PHE A 59 -13.71 -14.84 0.92
N ALA A 60 -12.82 -15.82 1.05
CA ALA A 60 -13.06 -17.01 1.86
C ALA A 60 -12.43 -16.86 3.25
N ARG A 61 -13.24 -16.99 4.29
CA ARG A 61 -12.77 -17.11 5.69
C ARG A 61 -12.31 -18.54 5.95
N VAL A 62 -11.07 -18.84 5.56
CA VAL A 62 -10.44 -20.16 5.76
C VAL A 62 -10.28 -20.52 7.23
N ASP A 63 -10.14 -19.51 8.08
CA ASP A 63 -10.36 -19.61 9.52
C ASP A 63 -11.68 -18.86 9.85
N PRO A 64 -12.76 -19.58 10.21
CA PRO A 64 -14.06 -18.94 10.48
C PRO A 64 -14.02 -18.03 11.73
N ASP A 65 -13.07 -18.25 12.64
CA ASP A 65 -12.92 -17.48 13.88
C ASP A 65 -11.86 -16.37 13.76
N SER A 66 -11.24 -16.18 12.59
CA SER A 66 -10.25 -15.12 12.37
C SER A 66 -10.32 -14.52 10.96
N PHE A 67 -10.75 -13.26 10.91
CA PHE A 67 -10.57 -12.43 9.72
C PHE A 67 -9.09 -12.22 9.43
N VAL A 68 -8.28 -11.91 10.46
CA VAL A 68 -6.89 -11.49 10.27
C VAL A 68 -6.02 -12.62 9.73
N LEU A 69 -6.21 -13.85 10.20
CA LEU A 69 -5.51 -15.02 9.66
C LEU A 69 -5.98 -15.34 8.25
N SER A 70 -7.29 -15.38 8.01
CA SER A 70 -7.84 -15.61 6.67
C SER A 70 -7.32 -14.59 5.65
N HIS A 71 -7.28 -13.32 6.05
CA HIS A 71 -6.77 -12.22 5.23
C HIS A 71 -5.28 -12.36 4.95
N THR A 72 -4.48 -12.73 5.96
CA THR A 72 -3.03 -12.95 5.81
C THR A 72 -2.76 -14.11 4.84
N ILE A 73 -3.48 -15.23 4.97
CA ILE A 73 -3.37 -16.40 4.09
C ILE A 73 -3.71 -16.03 2.64
N MET A 74 -4.78 -15.27 2.44
CA MET A 74 -5.16 -14.76 1.12
C MET A 74 -4.01 -13.92 0.54
N GLN A 75 -3.53 -12.92 1.28
CA GLN A 75 -2.46 -12.02 0.81
C GLN A 75 -1.16 -12.75 0.45
N ASP A 76 -0.80 -13.83 1.14
CA ASP A 76 0.39 -14.63 0.84
C ASP A 76 0.20 -15.60 -0.35
N GLY A 77 -1.04 -15.88 -0.73
CA GLY A 77 -1.36 -16.87 -1.77
C GLY A 77 -1.71 -16.26 -3.12
N VAL A 78 -2.61 -15.27 -3.14
CA VAL A 78 -3.38 -14.91 -4.34
C VAL A 78 -2.54 -14.39 -5.49
N TRP A 79 -1.43 -13.71 -5.21
CA TRP A 79 -0.57 -13.13 -6.24
C TRP A 79 0.17 -14.18 -7.09
N LYS A 80 0.28 -15.43 -6.60
CA LYS A 80 1.07 -16.48 -7.28
C LYS A 80 0.53 -16.81 -8.67
N GLU A 81 -0.76 -16.57 -8.93
CA GLU A 81 -1.35 -16.74 -10.26
C GLU A 81 -0.76 -15.76 -11.30
N SER A 82 -0.18 -14.63 -10.86
CA SER A 82 0.43 -13.63 -11.76
C SER A 82 1.79 -14.05 -12.31
N ARG A 83 2.35 -15.18 -11.87
CA ARG A 83 3.62 -15.69 -12.41
C ARG A 83 3.50 -15.98 -13.90
N GLY A 84 4.48 -15.52 -14.66
CA GLY A 84 4.50 -15.58 -16.12
C GLY A 84 3.52 -14.65 -16.83
N GLN A 85 2.75 -13.84 -16.10
CA GLN A 85 1.72 -12.95 -16.65
C GLN A 85 1.97 -11.47 -16.33
N ALA A 86 2.49 -11.16 -15.15
CA ALA A 86 2.80 -9.80 -14.72
C ALA A 86 4.28 -9.60 -14.45
N ASP A 87 4.75 -8.38 -14.70
CA ASP A 87 6.08 -7.90 -14.30
C ASP A 87 6.08 -7.50 -12.81
N TRP A 88 4.96 -6.93 -12.34
CA TRP A 88 4.80 -6.46 -10.98
C TRP A 88 3.44 -6.85 -10.40
N VAL A 89 3.43 -7.24 -9.12
CA VAL A 89 2.22 -7.39 -8.31
C VAL A 89 2.17 -6.35 -7.21
N ILE A 90 0.97 -5.83 -6.95
CA ILE A 90 0.64 -4.99 -5.82
C ILE A 90 -0.29 -5.76 -4.86
N ILE A 91 0.05 -5.76 -3.57
CA ILE A 91 -0.86 -6.17 -2.49
C ILE A 91 -1.10 -4.93 -1.60
N THR A 92 -2.28 -4.33 -1.71
CA THR A 92 -2.62 -3.09 -0.97
C THR A 92 -3.99 -3.21 -0.27
N ALA A 93 -4.46 -2.15 0.38
CA ALA A 93 -5.86 -1.99 0.81
C ALA A 93 -6.51 -0.86 -0.02
N ILE A 94 -7.84 -0.79 -0.06
CA ILE A 94 -8.55 0.23 -0.87
C ILE A 94 -8.23 1.65 -0.40
N ASP A 95 -7.99 1.85 0.90
CA ASP A 95 -7.60 3.14 1.48
C ASP A 95 -6.07 3.39 1.44
N GLU A 96 -5.29 2.54 0.77
CA GLU A 96 -3.83 2.65 0.70
C GLU A 96 -3.35 2.95 -0.73
N HIS A 97 -2.80 4.15 -0.92
CA HIS A 97 -2.44 4.70 -2.23
C HIS A 97 -0.93 4.84 -2.40
N LEU A 98 -0.37 4.20 -3.43
CA LEU A 98 1.07 4.19 -3.73
C LEU A 98 1.50 5.36 -4.61
N TRP A 99 2.57 6.06 -4.24
CA TRP A 99 3.02 7.25 -4.96
C TRP A 99 4.54 7.36 -5.07
N ILE A 100 5.01 7.88 -6.20
CA ILE A 100 6.41 8.25 -6.41
C ILE A 100 6.49 9.76 -6.76
N PRO A 101 7.24 10.58 -6.00
CA PRO A 101 7.40 11.99 -6.33
C PRO A 101 8.19 12.21 -7.61
N GLY A 102 7.75 13.15 -8.45
CA GLY A 102 8.54 13.70 -9.57
C GLY A 102 8.57 12.88 -10.86
N GLN A 103 7.91 11.72 -10.91
CA GLN A 103 7.80 10.89 -12.12
C GLN A 103 6.51 10.07 -12.11
N SER A 104 6.18 9.43 -13.25
CA SER A 104 5.07 8.47 -13.29
C SER A 104 5.44 7.12 -12.66
N MET A 105 4.44 6.38 -12.19
CA MET A 105 4.64 5.02 -11.71
C MET A 105 5.20 4.11 -12.81
N GLU A 106 4.74 4.24 -14.06
CA GLU A 106 5.25 3.44 -15.19
C GLU A 106 6.75 3.62 -15.42
N SER A 107 7.22 4.87 -15.44
CA SER A 107 8.65 5.18 -15.61
C SER A 107 9.47 4.65 -14.44
N TYR A 108 8.97 4.82 -13.22
CA TYR A 108 9.62 4.27 -12.02
C TYR A 108 9.74 2.75 -12.09
N LEU A 109 8.64 2.03 -12.31
CA LEU A 109 8.62 0.57 -12.37
C LEU A 109 9.52 0.02 -13.49
N SER A 110 9.55 0.67 -14.65
CA SER A 110 10.44 0.31 -15.76
C SER A 110 11.91 0.45 -15.37
N ALA A 111 12.28 1.58 -14.75
CA ALA A 111 13.65 1.81 -14.29
C ALA A 111 14.08 0.81 -13.19
N GLN A 112 13.17 0.50 -12.26
CA GLN A 112 13.44 -0.50 -11.22
C GLN A 112 13.64 -1.90 -11.84
N GLN A 113 12.85 -2.27 -12.85
CA GLN A 113 13.00 -3.53 -13.56
C GLN A 113 14.35 -3.63 -14.29
N GLU A 114 14.76 -2.57 -15.00
CA GLU A 114 16.08 -2.50 -15.67
C GLU A 114 17.26 -2.66 -14.69
N GLN A 115 17.11 -2.14 -13.47
CA GLN A 115 18.11 -2.28 -12.41
C GLN A 115 18.10 -3.66 -11.75
N GLY A 116 17.14 -4.52 -12.09
CA GLY A 116 17.00 -5.87 -11.53
C GLY A 116 16.39 -5.89 -10.12
N VAL A 117 15.68 -4.83 -9.72
CA VAL A 117 14.88 -4.81 -8.49
C VAL A 117 13.77 -5.84 -8.58
N THR A 118 13.41 -6.44 -7.45
CA THR A 118 12.42 -7.53 -7.36
C THR A 118 11.40 -7.30 -6.25
N LEU A 119 11.65 -6.39 -5.32
CA LEU A 119 10.69 -5.98 -4.31
C LEU A 119 10.90 -4.53 -3.91
N MET A 120 9.80 -3.82 -3.68
CA MET A 120 9.74 -2.41 -3.34
C MET A 120 8.83 -2.22 -2.13
N PRO A 121 9.41 -2.13 -0.92
CA PRO A 121 8.68 -1.64 0.24
C PRO A 121 8.41 -0.14 0.11
N ALA A 122 7.24 0.28 0.60
CA ALA A 122 6.82 1.67 0.58
C ALA A 122 6.95 2.29 1.98
N LEU A 123 7.33 3.57 2.02
CA LEU A 123 7.35 4.39 3.23
C LEU A 123 5.94 4.85 3.57
N GLY A 124 5.45 4.46 4.74
CA GLY A 124 4.07 4.69 5.17
C GLY A 124 3.80 6.06 5.77
N PHE A 125 2.63 6.59 5.43
CA PHE A 125 2.05 7.79 6.00
C PHE A 125 0.61 7.51 6.39
N ASP A 126 0.24 7.89 7.61
CA ASP A 126 -1.12 7.77 8.10
C ASP A 126 -1.79 9.13 7.99
N MET A 127 -2.90 9.20 7.26
CA MET A 127 -3.52 10.45 6.85
C MET A 127 -4.80 10.71 7.63
N ILE A 128 -5.13 11.99 7.80
CA ILE A 128 -6.34 12.43 8.49
C ILE A 128 -7.01 13.59 7.75
N SER A 129 -8.33 13.51 7.68
CA SER A 129 -9.22 14.60 7.29
C SER A 129 -10.40 14.65 8.24
N GLN A 130 -10.77 15.85 8.68
CA GLN A 130 -11.91 16.04 9.58
C GLN A 130 -13.23 15.64 8.93
N THR A 131 -13.34 15.81 7.60
CA THR A 131 -14.49 15.47 6.79
C THR A 131 -14.08 14.56 5.63
N MET A 132 -15.04 13.80 5.09
CA MET A 132 -14.82 13.08 3.83
C MET A 132 -14.59 14.11 2.71
N PRO A 133 -13.54 13.97 1.89
CA PRO A 133 -13.36 14.83 0.73
C PRO A 133 -14.45 14.57 -0.34
N PRO A 134 -14.71 15.53 -1.24
CA PRO A 134 -15.58 15.29 -2.39
C PRO A 134 -15.01 14.18 -3.29
N ASP A 135 -15.88 13.37 -3.88
CA ASP A 135 -15.52 12.24 -4.76
C ASP A 135 -15.03 12.71 -6.15
N GLU A 136 -13.90 13.41 -6.15
CA GLU A 136 -13.23 13.91 -7.35
C GLU A 136 -11.72 13.84 -7.17
N GLY A 137 -10.97 13.88 -8.29
CA GLY A 137 -9.51 13.94 -8.25
C GLY A 137 -8.83 12.84 -7.44
N LEU A 138 -7.59 13.10 -7.02
CA LEU A 138 -6.78 12.17 -6.23
C LEU A 138 -6.78 12.57 -4.75
N LEU A 139 -6.83 11.61 -3.82
CA LEU A 139 -6.74 11.88 -2.38
C LEU A 139 -5.42 12.53 -1.99
N ILE A 140 -4.32 12.15 -2.66
CA ILE A 140 -2.99 12.72 -2.40
C ILE A 140 -2.92 14.23 -2.69
N ASP A 141 -3.76 14.77 -3.58
CA ASP A 141 -3.80 16.20 -3.88
C ASP A 141 -4.69 16.98 -2.89
N GLN A 142 -5.68 16.30 -2.30
CA GLN A 142 -6.69 16.88 -1.41
C GLN A 142 -6.28 16.84 0.06
N ILE A 143 -5.68 15.74 0.51
CA ILE A 143 -5.41 15.49 1.93
C ILE A 143 -3.92 15.57 2.21
N ARG A 144 -3.54 16.57 3.00
CA ARG A 144 -2.13 16.85 3.35
C ARG A 144 -1.79 16.64 4.82
N GLN A 145 -2.78 16.53 5.69
CA GLN A 145 -2.54 16.33 7.11
C GLN A 145 -2.33 14.85 7.41
N GLY A 146 -1.22 14.54 8.08
CA GLY A 146 -0.89 13.16 8.45
C GLY A 146 0.42 13.05 9.21
N GLN A 147 0.91 11.82 9.38
CA GLN A 147 2.19 11.56 10.03
C GLN A 147 2.92 10.35 9.43
N PRO A 148 4.27 10.35 9.43
CA PRO A 148 5.04 9.18 9.02
C PRO A 148 4.77 8.00 9.96
N SER A 149 4.54 6.81 9.39
CA SER A 149 4.14 5.62 10.12
C SER A 149 5.02 4.42 9.76
N VAL A 150 5.77 3.93 10.75
CA VAL A 150 6.53 2.67 10.60
C VAL A 150 5.59 1.48 10.43
N PRO A 151 4.49 1.31 11.20
CA PRO A 151 3.55 0.22 10.98
C PRO A 151 2.90 0.21 9.59
N TYR A 152 2.74 1.35 8.93
CA TYR A 152 2.25 1.43 7.55
C TYR A 152 3.37 1.47 6.50
N SER A 153 4.61 1.22 6.88
CA SER A 153 5.70 1.03 5.92
C SER A 153 5.75 -0.44 5.50
N LYS A 154 5.15 -0.76 4.35
CA LYS A 154 4.78 -2.13 3.96
C LYS A 154 5.48 -2.60 2.69
N LEU A 155 5.74 -3.91 2.57
CA LEU A 155 6.03 -4.50 1.26
C LEU A 155 4.78 -4.32 0.39
N SER A 156 4.92 -3.56 -0.70
CA SER A 156 3.77 -3.09 -1.48
C SER A 156 3.79 -3.56 -2.92
N ILE A 157 4.96 -3.51 -3.59
CA ILE A 157 5.13 -3.94 -4.98
C ILE A 157 6.27 -4.97 -5.07
N PHE A 158 6.11 -6.03 -5.85
CA PHE A 158 7.15 -7.03 -6.05
C PHE A 158 6.97 -7.81 -7.36
N ASP A 159 8.07 -8.39 -7.86
CA ASP A 159 8.09 -9.25 -9.04
C ASP A 159 7.61 -10.65 -8.64
N PRO A 160 6.46 -11.13 -9.17
CA PRO A 160 5.90 -12.43 -8.81
C PRO A 160 6.77 -13.61 -9.27
N ASN A 161 7.64 -13.41 -10.26
CA ASN A 161 8.53 -14.44 -10.80
C ASN A 161 9.82 -14.57 -9.99
N ALA A 162 10.23 -13.51 -9.30
CA ALA A 162 11.42 -13.49 -8.45
C ALA A 162 11.15 -13.95 -7.01
N LEU A 163 9.99 -13.59 -6.45
CA LEU A 163 9.60 -13.99 -5.11
C LEU A 163 9.00 -15.39 -5.10
N LYS A 164 9.41 -16.18 -4.10
CA LYS A 164 8.80 -17.47 -3.76
C LYS A 164 7.63 -17.26 -2.80
N GLU A 165 7.87 -16.49 -1.74
CA GLU A 165 6.91 -16.20 -0.67
C GLU A 165 7.01 -14.74 -0.23
N THR A 166 5.90 -14.14 0.20
CA THR A 166 5.86 -12.81 0.83
C THR A 166 5.98 -12.89 2.35
N ASN A 167 5.36 -13.92 2.95
CA ASN A 167 5.30 -14.16 4.41
C ASN A 167 4.91 -12.88 5.15
N PHE A 168 3.73 -12.33 4.84
CA PHE A 168 3.23 -11.14 5.49
C PHE A 168 2.96 -11.39 6.97
N ALA A 169 3.39 -10.46 7.81
CA ALA A 169 2.92 -10.40 9.19
C ALA A 169 1.45 -9.94 9.21
N LYS A 170 0.74 -10.28 10.29
CA LYS A 170 -0.65 -9.85 10.53
C LYS A 170 -0.83 -8.35 10.27
N GLY A 171 -1.81 -7.99 9.44
CA GLY A 171 -2.09 -6.60 9.03
C GLY A 171 -1.08 -6.00 8.04
N ARG A 172 -0.18 -6.82 7.46
CA ARG A 172 0.88 -6.42 6.53
C ARG A 172 1.90 -5.42 7.13
N HIS A 173 1.97 -5.31 8.46
CA HIS A 173 2.88 -4.35 9.12
C HIS A 173 4.38 -4.70 8.98
N ALA A 174 4.69 -5.92 8.55
CA ALA A 174 6.01 -6.38 8.17
C ALA A 174 5.88 -7.55 7.18
N ALA A 175 6.98 -7.97 6.59
CA ALA A 175 7.06 -9.16 5.73
C ALA A 175 8.40 -9.88 5.94
N GLN A 176 8.45 -11.16 5.58
CA GLN A 176 9.69 -11.94 5.54
C GLN A 176 9.83 -12.64 4.17
N PRO A 177 9.95 -11.86 3.08
CA PRO A 177 9.87 -12.40 1.73
C PRO A 177 11.00 -13.38 1.47
N ALA A 178 10.77 -14.42 0.66
CA ALA A 178 11.77 -15.38 0.24
C ALA A 178 11.87 -15.43 -1.28
N GLY A 179 13.05 -15.73 -1.83
CA GLY A 179 13.28 -15.78 -3.28
C GLY A 179 14.53 -14.99 -3.68
N LYS A 180 14.52 -14.42 -4.89
CA LYS A 180 15.51 -13.43 -5.31
C LYS A 180 15.07 -12.08 -4.78
N LEU A 181 15.85 -11.50 -3.86
CA LEU A 181 15.45 -10.32 -3.09
C LEU A 181 16.43 -9.18 -3.34
N VAL A 182 16.02 -8.28 -4.22
CA VAL A 182 16.79 -7.13 -4.68
C VAL A 182 15.97 -5.87 -4.47
N LEU A 183 16.35 -5.07 -3.48
CA LEU A 183 15.73 -3.80 -3.12
C LEU A 183 16.24 -2.65 -4.01
N PRO A 184 15.46 -1.56 -4.16
CA PRO A 184 15.95 -0.30 -4.71
C PRO A 184 17.19 0.22 -3.98
N GLU A 185 17.93 1.08 -4.67
CA GLU A 185 19.08 1.78 -4.07
C GLU A 185 18.62 2.61 -2.87
N CYS A 186 17.53 3.36 -3.07
CA CYS A 186 16.93 4.26 -2.10
C CYS A 186 15.46 3.94 -1.87
N ASP A 187 14.99 4.14 -0.64
CA ASP A 187 13.56 4.01 -0.32
C ASP A 187 12.83 5.29 -0.75
N GLU A 188 12.09 5.21 -1.87
CA GLU A 188 11.43 6.36 -2.51
C GLU A 188 9.93 6.19 -2.70
N LEU A 189 9.46 4.94 -2.84
CA LEU A 189 8.03 4.63 -2.95
C LEU A 189 7.31 5.00 -1.65
N LEU A 190 6.18 5.68 -1.77
CA LEU A 190 5.38 6.15 -0.64
C LEU A 190 4.04 5.42 -0.61
N LEU A 191 3.53 5.19 0.60
CA LEU A 191 2.20 4.63 0.85
C LEU A 191 1.40 5.63 1.70
N TRP A 192 0.33 6.17 1.13
CA TRP A 192 -0.59 7.08 1.80
C TRP A 192 -1.81 6.28 2.26
N HIS A 193 -1.98 6.14 3.58
CA HIS A 193 -3.08 5.39 4.18
C HIS A 193 -4.18 6.36 4.63
N PHE A 194 -5.29 6.35 3.90
CA PHE A 194 -6.44 7.24 4.05
C PHE A 194 -7.56 6.63 4.91
N LYS A 195 -7.19 6.03 6.04
CA LYS A 195 -8.15 5.41 6.95
C LYS A 195 -9.04 6.41 7.70
N ARG A 196 -8.49 7.59 8.06
CA ARG A 196 -9.20 8.61 8.87
C ARG A 196 -9.76 9.73 8.00
N LEU A 197 -10.82 9.44 7.25
CA LEU A 197 -11.54 10.43 6.45
C LEU A 197 -12.93 10.64 7.04
N GLY A 198 -13.16 11.78 7.69
CA GLY A 198 -14.41 12.05 8.39
C GLY A 198 -14.48 11.37 9.76
N PHE A 199 -14.67 12.16 10.82
CA PHE A 199 -14.73 11.63 12.18
C PHE A 199 -15.88 10.63 12.35
N GLU A 200 -17.11 11.03 12.02
CA GLU A 200 -18.31 10.20 12.19
C GLU A 200 -18.25 8.97 11.29
N ARG A 201 -17.83 9.14 10.03
CA ARG A 201 -17.66 8.05 9.04
C ARG A 201 -16.68 7.01 9.56
N THR A 202 -15.50 7.44 10.01
CA THR A 202 -14.46 6.53 10.50
C THR A 202 -14.90 5.80 11.77
N MET A 203 -15.52 6.52 12.72
CA MET A 203 -16.01 5.91 13.97
C MET A 203 -17.08 4.83 13.69
N ALA A 204 -18.04 5.13 12.81
CA ALA A 204 -19.06 4.18 12.40
C ALA A 204 -18.43 2.94 11.73
N ARG A 205 -17.51 3.15 10.79
CA ARG A 205 -16.78 2.08 10.10
C ARG A 205 -16.00 1.18 11.08
N GLU A 206 -15.28 1.77 12.04
CA GLU A 206 -14.53 0.98 13.03
C GLU A 206 -15.46 0.13 13.90
N LYS A 207 -16.61 0.68 14.32
CA LYS A 207 -17.61 -0.09 15.06
C LYS A 207 -18.14 -1.28 14.26
N PHE A 208 -18.45 -1.10 12.98
CA PHE A 208 -18.90 -2.21 12.14
C PHE A 208 -17.79 -3.25 11.89
N GLN A 209 -16.53 -2.82 11.74
CA GLN A 209 -15.40 -3.75 11.69
C GLN A 209 -15.25 -4.55 12.98
N GLY A 210 -15.41 -3.89 14.14
CA GLY A 210 -15.32 -4.54 15.45
C GLY A 210 -16.32 -5.67 15.63
N ALA A 211 -17.55 -5.48 15.13
CA ALA A 211 -18.60 -6.51 15.15
C ALA A 211 -18.29 -7.75 14.28
N ARG A 212 -17.30 -7.65 13.36
CA ARG A 212 -16.92 -8.72 12.43
C ARG A 212 -15.62 -9.43 12.81
N LEU A 213 -15.00 -9.04 13.92
CA LEU A 213 -13.85 -9.74 14.47
C LEU A 213 -14.28 -11.09 15.03
N GLY A 214 -13.53 -12.13 14.66
CA GLY A 214 -13.77 -13.47 15.21
C GLY A 214 -13.14 -13.65 16.59
N ARG A 215 -13.45 -14.76 17.25
CA ARG A 215 -13.00 -15.03 18.62
C ARG A 215 -11.47 -15.08 18.73
N VAL A 216 -10.80 -15.62 17.71
CA VAL A 216 -9.33 -15.70 17.66
C VAL A 216 -8.71 -14.31 17.50
N ASP A 217 -9.32 -13.44 16.69
CA ASP A 217 -8.85 -12.05 16.52
C ASP A 217 -8.91 -11.30 17.86
N ILE A 218 -10.04 -11.40 18.56
CA ILE A 218 -10.26 -10.75 19.86
C ILE A 218 -9.27 -11.27 20.91
N ALA A 219 -9.10 -12.59 21.02
CA ALA A 219 -8.20 -13.21 22.00
C ALA A 219 -6.73 -12.79 21.82
N ASN A 220 -6.33 -12.49 20.58
CA ASN A 220 -4.97 -12.04 20.26
C ASN A 220 -4.84 -10.52 20.14
N ALA A 221 -5.90 -9.76 20.45
CA ALA A 221 -5.97 -8.32 20.28
C ALA A 221 -5.64 -7.83 18.86
N TRP A 222 -5.96 -8.62 17.83
CA TRP A 222 -5.84 -8.15 16.44
C TRP A 222 -7.06 -7.31 16.07
N GLY A 223 -6.82 -6.11 15.55
CA GLY A 223 -7.90 -5.15 15.29
C GLY A 223 -8.49 -4.53 16.56
N PHE A 224 -7.79 -4.58 17.70
CA PHE A 224 -8.31 -4.09 18.99
C PHE A 224 -8.82 -2.64 18.97
N GLN A 225 -8.31 -1.79 18.07
CA GLN A 225 -8.80 -0.42 17.91
C GLN A 225 -10.28 -0.34 17.51
N TYR A 226 -10.79 -1.36 16.81
CA TYR A 226 -12.20 -1.45 16.40
C TYR A 226 -13.15 -1.69 17.58
N LEU A 227 -12.59 -2.03 18.76
CA LEU A 227 -13.33 -2.27 19.99
C LEU A 227 -13.24 -1.10 20.97
N TRP A 228 -12.64 0.02 20.57
CA TRP A 228 -12.58 1.22 21.40
C TRP A 228 -13.99 1.78 21.68
N SER A 229 -14.17 2.31 22.88
CA SER A 229 -15.37 3.11 23.18
C SER A 229 -15.36 4.41 22.37
N ALA A 230 -16.51 5.07 22.26
CA ALA A 230 -16.63 6.35 21.56
C ALA A 230 -15.69 7.41 22.18
N GLU A 231 -15.56 7.43 23.51
CA GLU A 231 -14.66 8.35 24.22
C GLU A 231 -13.20 8.05 23.90
N LYS A 232 -12.81 6.78 23.88
CA LYS A 232 -11.44 6.38 23.54
C LYS A 232 -11.11 6.70 22.09
N PHE A 233 -12.03 6.42 21.16
CA PHE A 233 -11.89 6.78 19.76
C PHE A 233 -11.71 8.29 19.58
N ALA A 234 -12.57 9.10 20.21
CA ALA A 234 -12.48 10.57 20.17
C ALA A 234 -11.15 11.09 20.69
N SER A 235 -10.66 10.54 21.81
CA SER A 235 -9.39 10.90 22.41
C SER A 235 -8.19 10.58 21.50
N GLU A 236 -8.16 9.38 20.90
CA GLU A 236 -7.07 8.98 19.99
C GLU A 236 -7.14 9.74 18.66
N TRP A 237 -8.34 10.05 18.15
CA TRP A 237 -8.52 10.91 16.99
C TRP A 237 -7.94 12.31 17.23
N GLU A 238 -8.30 12.96 18.33
CA GLU A 238 -7.83 14.32 18.63
C GLU A 238 -6.33 14.35 18.89
N LYS A 239 -5.79 13.32 19.56
CA LYS A 239 -4.35 13.13 19.71
C LYS A 239 -3.66 13.04 18.34
N PHE A 240 -4.16 12.18 17.46
CA PHE A 240 -3.60 12.03 16.11
C PHE A 240 -3.65 13.35 15.34
N ARG A 241 -4.80 14.04 15.38
CA ARG A 241 -5.01 15.32 14.69
C ARG A 241 -4.02 16.38 15.16
N ARG A 242 -3.83 16.52 16.48
CA ARG A 242 -2.88 17.46 17.07
C ARG A 242 -1.43 17.13 16.70
N ASP A 243 -1.09 15.85 16.65
CA ASP A 243 0.28 15.40 16.38
C ASP A 243 0.58 15.31 14.86
N SER A 244 -0.43 15.47 14.01
CA SER A 244 -0.29 15.48 12.55
C SER A 244 0.41 16.73 12.03
N ILE A 245 1.08 16.58 10.89
CA ILE A 245 1.82 17.64 10.20
C ILE A 245 1.31 17.79 8.77
N CYS A 246 1.53 18.98 8.20
CA CYS A 246 1.26 19.22 6.79
C CYS A 246 2.35 18.58 5.93
N LEU A 247 1.98 17.53 5.20
CA LEU A 247 2.83 16.78 4.29
C LEU A 247 2.67 17.30 2.87
N ASN A 248 3.77 17.34 2.12
CA ASN A 248 3.75 17.62 0.69
C ASN A 248 4.10 16.33 -0.07
N PRO A 249 3.15 15.75 -0.84
CA PRO A 249 3.38 14.50 -1.56
C PRO A 249 4.44 14.59 -2.65
N ARG A 250 4.82 15.82 -3.05
CA ARG A 250 5.88 16.09 -4.04
C ARG A 250 7.23 16.39 -3.40
N SER A 251 7.28 16.61 -2.08
CA SER A 251 8.53 16.87 -1.34
C SER A 251 8.35 16.58 0.14
N LEU A 252 8.79 15.39 0.57
CA LEU A 252 8.61 14.94 1.95
C LEU A 252 9.57 15.56 2.98
N ARG A 253 10.46 16.48 2.60
CA ARG A 253 11.51 17.05 3.48
C ARG A 253 12.08 15.99 4.45
N SER A 254 12.13 16.28 5.76
CA SER A 254 12.55 15.39 6.84
C SER A 254 11.44 14.52 7.41
N ALA A 255 10.21 14.61 6.89
CA ALA A 255 9.05 13.86 7.36
C ALA A 255 9.05 12.44 6.77
N ARG A 256 10.03 11.62 7.17
CA ARG A 256 10.10 10.21 6.76
C ARG A 256 10.00 9.28 7.97
N PRO A 257 9.43 8.08 7.81
CA PRO A 257 9.51 7.04 8.83
C PRO A 257 10.97 6.79 9.25
N LYS A 258 11.18 6.53 10.55
CA LYS A 258 12.54 6.35 11.10
C LYS A 258 13.18 5.12 10.49
N ALA A 259 14.15 5.31 9.59
CA ALA A 259 14.78 4.24 8.80
C ALA A 259 15.22 3.02 9.63
N LYS A 260 15.87 3.22 10.78
CA LYS A 260 16.31 2.13 11.67
C LYS A 260 15.20 1.22 12.20
N LYS A 261 13.93 1.61 12.06
CA LYS A 261 12.76 0.84 12.51
C LYS A 261 12.05 0.12 11.36
N LEU A 262 12.47 0.32 10.11
CA LEU A 262 11.86 -0.32 8.94
C LEU A 262 12.29 -1.79 8.87
N TRP A 263 11.32 -2.70 8.72
CA TRP A 263 11.56 -4.14 8.82
C TRP A 263 12.53 -4.67 7.75
N TRP A 264 12.63 -4.03 6.59
CA TRP A 264 13.56 -4.45 5.54
C TRP A 264 15.01 -4.05 5.82
N ASN A 265 15.26 -3.13 6.74
CA ASN A 265 16.64 -2.74 7.10
C ASN A 265 17.33 -3.76 8.02
N SER A 266 16.57 -4.63 8.69
CA SER A 266 17.13 -5.79 9.42
C SER A 266 17.20 -7.05 8.55
N TYR A 267 16.69 -7.00 7.32
CA TYR A 267 16.50 -8.17 6.48
C TYR A 267 17.78 -8.49 5.68
N ARG A 268 18.68 -9.27 6.29
CA ARG A 268 20.06 -9.52 5.82
C ARG A 268 20.18 -10.18 4.45
N THR A 269 19.16 -10.91 4.01
CA THR A 269 19.17 -11.67 2.75
C THR A 269 18.82 -10.81 1.54
N ALA A 270 18.24 -9.62 1.72
CA ALA A 270 18.01 -8.70 0.63
C ALA A 270 19.29 -7.94 0.27
N VAL A 271 19.53 -7.77 -1.02
CA VAL A 271 20.62 -6.95 -1.56
C VAL A 271 20.04 -5.68 -2.14
N ARG A 272 20.63 -4.52 -1.87
CA ARG A 272 20.26 -3.28 -2.58
C ARG A 272 21.01 -3.20 -3.90
N VAL A 273 20.34 -2.74 -4.95
CA VAL A 273 21.04 -2.34 -6.17
C VAL A 273 22.07 -1.27 -5.83
N LYS A 274 23.26 -1.38 -6.42
CA LYS A 274 24.31 -0.36 -6.27
C LYS A 274 24.12 0.69 -7.34
N ALA A 275 24.34 1.96 -7.02
CA ALA A 275 24.48 3.00 -8.03
C ALA A 275 25.41 2.49 -9.13
N ARG A 276 24.90 2.37 -10.36
CA ARG A 276 25.78 2.29 -11.52
C ARG A 276 26.45 3.65 -11.59
N TRP A 277 27.65 3.78 -11.04
CA TRP A 277 28.53 4.89 -11.37
C TRP A 277 28.67 4.87 -12.89
N SER A 278 27.91 5.72 -13.59
CA SER A 278 28.00 5.80 -15.03
C SER A 278 29.37 6.40 -15.32
N TRP A 279 30.32 5.53 -15.64
CA TRP A 279 31.67 5.91 -16.05
C TRP A 279 31.63 6.89 -17.25
N LEU A 280 30.51 6.91 -17.99
CA LEU A 280 30.19 7.85 -19.07
C LEU A 280 30.00 9.32 -18.63
N GLY A 281 29.58 9.59 -17.38
CA GLY A 281 29.39 10.97 -16.90
C GLY A 281 30.70 11.73 -16.62
N LYS A 282 31.79 11.00 -16.34
CA LYS A 282 33.12 11.61 -16.14
C LYS A 282 33.86 11.87 -17.45
N ILE A 283 33.62 11.07 -18.50
CA ILE A 283 34.28 11.28 -19.80
C ILE A 283 33.69 12.48 -20.53
N LEU A 284 32.38 12.72 -20.45
CA LEU A 284 31.75 13.89 -21.07
C LEU A 284 32.10 15.23 -20.38
N ARG A 285 32.52 15.22 -19.10
CA ARG A 285 33.07 16.41 -18.43
C ARG A 285 34.58 16.60 -18.60
N ALA A 286 35.30 15.60 -19.11
CA ALA A 286 36.74 15.67 -19.33
C ALA A 286 37.14 16.02 -20.77
N VAL A 287 36.20 16.10 -21.72
CA VAL A 287 36.49 16.27 -23.16
C VAL A 287 35.93 17.58 -23.76
N LEU A 288 35.33 18.47 -22.96
CA LEU A 288 35.00 19.82 -23.41
C LEU A 288 35.94 20.83 -22.75
N PRO A 289 37.01 21.29 -23.45
CA PRO A 289 37.70 22.49 -23.05
C PRO A 289 36.71 23.64 -23.18
N THR A 290 36.50 24.37 -22.09
CA THR A 290 35.82 25.65 -22.09
C THR A 290 36.46 26.57 -23.13
N ARG A 291 35.69 26.94 -24.16
CA ARG A 291 35.85 28.16 -24.93
C ARG A 291 34.58 28.97 -24.80
#